data_AF-A0A0D5C053-F1
#
_entry.id   AF-A0A0D5C053-F1
#
_cell.length_a   1.000
_cell.length_b   1.000
_cell.length_c   1.000
_cell.angle_alpha   90.00
_cell.angle_beta   90.00
_cell.angle_gamma   90.00
#
_symmetry.space_group_name_H-M   'P 1'
#
loop_
_entity.id
_entity.type
_entity.pdbx_description
1 polymer ?
#
loop_
_entity_poly.entity_id
_entity_poly.type
_entity_poly.pdbx_seq_one_letter_code
_entity_poly.pdbx_strand_id
1 'polypeptide(L)'
;MMGETLEIEEEKVEIEEEKVEIEEEKVEIEEEKVEIEEEKVEIEEEKVEIEEEKVEIEEEKVEIEEEKVEIEEEKVEIEEEKVEIEEEKVEIEEEKVEIEEEKVEIEEEKVEIEEEKVEIEEEKVEIEEEKVEIEEEKVEIEEEKVEIEEEKKAVQEMKDQIQIKREKSLEEDNQSYYWIKSEGERKLATENLVPGNQVYKEKLIIKKGIEYRLWDAFRSKLAAAVMNDLEYFPFENKSIVLYLGASTGTTVSHISDIVGPSGIVFGVEHASRVARDFLDRVASYRKNIIPILQDARKPKEYFSVFGKVDIVYVDIAQPDQTQIALDNCEMYLKKGGYFFLVIKTRSIDVTKSPRRIIEEETEKLKKNFDILQSIDLHPYDKDHAMVIAKYKN
;
A
#
# COMPACT_ATOMS: atom_id res chain seq x y z
N MET A 1 -16.52 139.28 142.27
CA MET A 1 -16.23 138.13 143.16
C MET A 1 -17.35 137.13 142.96
N MET A 2 -17.01 135.89 142.63
CA MET A 2 -17.83 134.79 142.08
C MET A 2 -18.06 134.78 140.56
N GLY A 3 -17.08 134.60 139.67
CA GLY A 3 -15.63 134.66 139.80
C GLY A 3 -14.83 133.36 139.97
N GLU A 4 -15.30 132.34 140.67
CA GLU A 4 -14.36 131.29 141.15
C GLU A 4 -15.02 129.94 141.48
N THR A 5 -16.31 129.79 141.21
CA THR A 5 -17.03 128.53 141.40
C THR A 5 -17.72 128.23 140.09
N LEU A 6 -17.37 127.09 139.50
CA LEU A 6 -17.99 126.46 138.33
C LEU A 6 -17.37 126.78 136.95
N GLU A 7 -16.33 127.62 136.87
CA GLU A 7 -15.16 127.32 135.99
C GLU A 7 -14.64 125.87 136.25
N ILE A 8 -14.83 125.33 137.47
CA ILE A 8 -14.55 123.93 137.84
C ILE A 8 -15.60 122.94 137.30
N GLU A 9 -16.82 123.39 137.00
CA GLU A 9 -17.83 122.57 136.32
C GLU A 9 -17.54 122.55 134.81
N GLU A 10 -17.14 123.69 134.23
CA GLU A 10 -16.62 123.74 132.85
C GLU A 10 -15.36 122.85 132.69
N GLU A 11 -14.43 122.89 133.65
CA GLU A 11 -13.20 122.07 133.61
C GLU A 11 -13.46 120.57 133.84
N LYS A 12 -14.54 120.20 134.56
CA LYS A 12 -14.95 118.79 134.70
C LYS A 12 -15.64 118.25 133.45
N VAL A 13 -16.39 119.10 132.76
CA VAL A 13 -17.03 118.77 131.49
C VAL A 13 -15.96 118.60 130.41
N GLU A 14 -14.93 119.46 130.36
CA GLU A 14 -13.80 119.30 129.43
C GLU A 14 -13.06 117.96 129.62
N ILE A 15 -12.84 117.49 130.85
CA ILE A 15 -12.17 116.20 131.11
C ILE A 15 -13.07 114.99 130.79
N GLU A 16 -14.39 115.13 130.94
CA GLU A 16 -15.34 114.12 130.50
C GLU A 16 -15.40 114.06 128.97
N GLU A 17 -15.39 115.20 128.28
CA GLU A 17 -15.32 115.28 126.81
C GLU A 17 -14.01 114.68 126.29
N GLU A 18 -12.87 114.97 126.92
CA GLU A 18 -11.55 114.45 126.52
C GLU A 18 -11.44 112.92 126.74
N LYS A 19 -12.13 112.36 127.74
CA LYS A 19 -12.21 110.90 127.94
C LYS A 19 -13.08 110.20 126.91
N VAL A 20 -14.16 110.84 126.50
CA VAL A 20 -15.05 110.33 125.45
C VAL A 20 -14.30 110.33 124.11
N GLU A 21 -13.54 111.38 123.79
CA GLU A 21 -12.71 111.42 122.59
C GLU A 21 -11.68 110.28 122.55
N ILE A 22 -11.01 109.96 123.67
CA ILE A 22 -10.03 108.86 123.72
C ILE A 22 -10.70 107.48 123.61
N GLU A 23 -11.92 107.31 124.13
CA GLU A 23 -12.70 106.09 123.92
C GLU A 23 -13.16 105.95 122.47
N GLU A 24 -13.61 107.05 121.84
CA GLU A 24 -13.95 107.08 120.41
C GLU A 24 -12.73 106.74 119.54
N GLU A 25 -11.56 107.31 119.82
CA GLU A 25 -10.32 107.07 119.07
C GLU A 25 -9.82 105.62 119.20
N LYS A 26 -10.04 104.96 120.35
CA LYS A 26 -9.72 103.54 120.54
C LYS A 26 -10.65 102.61 119.77
N VAL A 27 -11.93 102.97 119.71
CA VAL A 27 -12.92 102.22 118.94
C VAL A 27 -12.59 102.31 117.46
N GLU A 28 -12.22 103.49 116.95
CA GLU A 28 -11.77 103.65 115.56
C GLU A 28 -10.53 102.78 115.24
N ILE A 29 -9.54 102.69 116.13
CA ILE A 29 -8.35 101.86 115.91
C ILE A 29 -8.67 100.35 115.96
N GLU A 30 -9.64 99.94 116.79
CA GLU A 30 -10.11 98.55 116.78
C GLU A 30 -10.88 98.22 115.50
N GLU A 31 -11.75 99.13 115.03
CA GLU A 31 -12.44 99.01 113.75
C GLU A 31 -11.45 98.92 112.58
N GLU A 32 -10.43 99.79 112.54
CA GLU A 32 -9.42 99.80 111.47
C GLU A 32 -8.56 98.52 111.46
N LYS A 33 -8.29 97.90 112.62
CA LYS A 33 -7.59 96.60 112.69
C LYS A 33 -8.45 95.44 112.19
N VAL A 34 -9.75 95.48 112.49
CA VAL A 34 -10.69 94.47 112.01
C VAL A 34 -10.79 94.56 110.49
N GLU A 35 -10.87 95.77 109.92
CA GLU A 35 -10.85 95.97 108.47
C GLU A 35 -9.57 95.40 107.81
N ILE A 36 -8.39 95.61 108.42
CA ILE A 36 -7.13 95.05 107.90
C ILE A 36 -7.06 93.52 108.01
N GLU A 37 -7.66 92.92 109.04
CA GLU A 37 -7.77 91.46 109.13
C GLU A 37 -8.75 90.91 108.09
N GLU A 38 -9.89 91.57 107.88
CA GLU A 38 -10.85 91.22 106.82
C GLU A 38 -10.20 91.31 105.43
N GLU A 39 -9.46 92.38 105.15
CA GLU A 39 -8.77 92.58 103.85
C GLU A 39 -7.68 91.51 103.61
N LYS A 40 -6.99 91.04 104.67
CA LYS A 40 -6.02 89.94 104.54
C LYS A 40 -6.67 88.60 104.26
N VAL A 41 -7.83 88.34 104.86
CA VAL A 41 -8.61 87.13 104.60
C VAL A 41 -9.09 87.14 103.15
N GLU A 42 -9.59 88.27 102.66
CA GLU A 42 -9.98 88.42 101.23
C GLU A 42 -8.80 88.14 100.29
N ILE A 43 -7.60 88.64 100.58
CA ILE A 43 -6.40 88.38 99.77
C ILE A 43 -5.96 86.90 99.81
N GLU A 44 -6.15 86.20 100.94
CA GLU A 44 -5.89 84.77 101.01
C GLU A 44 -6.93 83.96 100.23
N GLU A 45 -8.21 84.32 100.33
CA GLU A 45 -9.29 83.72 99.55
C GLU A 45 -9.05 83.91 98.04
N GLU A 46 -8.68 85.13 97.61
CA GLU A 46 -8.39 85.43 96.20
C GLU A 46 -7.17 84.63 95.67
N LYS A 47 -6.16 84.38 96.51
CA LYS A 47 -5.01 83.52 96.12
C LYS A 47 -5.39 82.06 95.98
N VAL A 48 -6.28 81.56 96.84
CA VAL A 48 -6.79 80.18 96.74
C VAL A 48 -7.59 80.03 95.46
N GLU A 49 -8.46 80.99 95.13
CA GLU A 49 -9.21 81.00 93.86
C GLU A 49 -8.27 80.97 92.64
N ILE A 50 -7.18 81.75 92.66
CA ILE A 50 -6.18 81.76 91.57
C ILE A 50 -5.42 80.43 91.48
N GLU A 51 -5.15 79.75 92.60
CA GLU A 51 -4.54 78.42 92.57
C GLU A 51 -5.51 77.36 92.06
N GLU A 52 -6.78 77.40 92.45
CA GLU A 52 -7.83 76.53 91.93
C GLU A 52 -8.01 76.72 90.41
N GLU A 53 -8.08 77.96 89.94
CA GLU A 53 -8.20 78.29 88.51
C GLU A 53 -6.99 77.81 87.69
N LYS A 54 -5.77 77.85 88.27
CA LYS A 54 -4.58 77.30 87.61
C LYS A 54 -4.60 75.78 87.50
N VAL A 55 -5.13 75.09 88.51
CA VAL A 55 -5.29 73.63 88.49
C VAL A 55 -6.31 73.25 87.43
N GLU A 56 -7.45 73.94 87.35
CA GLU A 56 -8.45 73.74 86.30
C GLU A 56 -7.85 73.94 84.89
N ILE A 57 -7.03 74.97 84.69
CA ILE A 57 -6.34 75.21 83.42
C ILE A 57 -5.31 74.11 83.10
N GLU A 58 -4.65 73.53 84.10
CA GLU A 58 -3.75 72.39 83.89
C GLU A 58 -4.51 71.11 83.55
N GLU A 59 -5.63 70.84 84.22
CA GLU A 59 -6.51 69.70 83.91
C GLU A 59 -7.08 69.83 82.48
N GLU A 60 -7.58 71.01 82.09
CA GLU A 60 -8.10 71.26 80.74
C GLU A 60 -7.00 71.10 79.66
N LYS A 61 -5.75 71.47 79.96
CA LYS A 61 -4.63 71.23 79.04
C LYS A 61 -4.30 69.76 78.87
N VAL A 62 -4.40 68.97 79.94
CA VAL A 62 -4.17 67.51 79.88
C VAL A 62 -5.28 66.86 79.06
N GLU A 63 -6.54 67.23 79.26
CA GLU A 63 -7.67 66.74 78.44
C GLU A 63 -7.49 67.07 76.96
N ILE A 64 -7.03 68.29 76.63
CA ILE A 64 -6.74 68.69 75.25
C ILE A 64 -5.55 67.90 74.66
N GLU A 65 -4.55 67.54 75.47
CA GLU A 65 -3.45 66.68 75.02
C GLU A 65 -3.93 65.25 74.78
N GLU A 66 -4.77 64.70 75.66
CA GLU A 66 -5.37 63.37 75.49
C GLU A 66 -6.27 63.31 74.22
N GLU A 67 -7.15 64.30 74.01
CA GLU A 67 -7.96 64.38 72.77
C GLU A 67 -7.09 64.47 71.51
N LYS A 68 -5.97 65.20 71.56
CA LYS A 68 -5.05 65.28 70.41
C LYS A 68 -4.40 63.94 70.09
N VAL A 69 -4.04 63.16 71.11
CA VAL A 69 -3.48 61.82 70.93
C VAL A 69 -4.53 60.89 70.33
N GLU A 70 -5.78 60.91 70.81
CA GLU A 70 -6.87 60.11 70.23
C GLU A 70 -7.12 60.47 68.75
N ILE A 71 -7.12 61.77 68.41
CA ILE A 71 -7.25 62.23 67.02
C ILE A 71 -6.06 61.80 66.16
N GLU A 72 -4.84 61.74 66.71
CA GLU A 72 -3.67 61.22 65.99
C GLU A 72 -3.76 59.71 65.77
N GLU A 73 -4.22 58.94 66.76
CA GLU A 73 -4.45 57.50 66.63
C GLU A 73 -5.54 57.20 65.59
N GLU A 74 -6.67 57.90 65.62
CA GLU A 74 -7.76 57.74 64.64
C GLU A 74 -7.31 58.09 63.21
N LYS A 75 -6.44 59.10 63.06
CA LYS A 75 -5.85 59.43 61.75
C LYS A 75 -4.94 58.32 61.22
N VAL A 76 -4.16 57.68 62.09
CA VAL A 76 -3.30 56.56 61.71
C VAL A 76 -4.16 55.37 61.27
N GLU A 77 -5.22 55.02 62.00
CA GLU A 77 -6.14 53.96 61.60
C GLU A 77 -6.79 54.23 60.24
N ILE A 78 -7.22 55.47 59.98
CA ILE A 78 -7.77 55.88 58.68
C ILE A 78 -6.72 55.80 57.56
N GLU A 79 -5.46 56.10 57.85
CA GLU A 79 -4.37 55.96 56.87
C GLU A 79 -4.09 54.48 56.59
N GLU A 80 -4.08 53.61 57.60
CA GLU A 80 -3.93 52.16 57.43
C GLU A 80 -5.08 51.57 56.60
N GLU A 81 -6.34 51.91 56.91
CA GLU A 81 -7.51 51.43 56.16
C GLU A 81 -7.48 51.90 54.69
N LYS A 82 -7.00 53.13 54.42
CA LYS A 82 -6.82 53.62 53.04
C LYS A 82 -5.77 52.83 52.28
N VAL A 83 -4.68 52.44 52.93
CA VAL A 83 -3.62 51.62 52.31
C VAL A 83 -4.18 50.24 51.98
N GLU A 84 -4.92 49.60 52.89
CA GLU A 84 -5.57 48.30 52.63
C GLU A 84 -6.53 48.36 51.44
N ILE A 85 -7.35 49.43 51.34
CA ILE A 85 -8.26 49.64 50.21
C ILE A 85 -7.49 49.89 48.89
N GLU A 86 -6.33 50.55 48.95
CA GLU A 86 -5.49 50.73 47.77
C GLU A 86 -4.85 49.41 47.32
N GLU A 87 -4.37 48.58 48.26
CA GLU A 87 -3.84 47.25 47.97
C GLU A 87 -4.92 46.34 47.35
N GLU A 88 -6.13 46.29 47.92
CA GLU A 88 -7.24 45.48 47.40
C GLU A 88 -7.66 45.94 45.99
N LYS A 89 -7.62 47.25 45.70
CA LYS A 89 -7.88 47.77 44.34
C LYS A 89 -6.83 47.34 43.34
N VAL A 90 -5.55 47.30 43.72
CA VAL A 90 -4.48 46.83 42.86
C VAL A 90 -4.66 45.35 42.56
N GLU A 91 -4.97 44.52 43.57
CA GLU A 91 -5.25 43.09 43.36
C GLU A 91 -6.42 42.86 42.39
N ILE A 92 -7.51 43.63 42.52
CA ILE A 92 -8.66 43.55 41.60
C ILE A 92 -8.30 44.01 40.19
N GLU A 93 -7.41 45.00 40.05
CA GLU A 93 -6.91 45.43 38.74
C GLU A 93 -6.02 44.36 38.10
N GLU A 94 -5.14 43.72 38.86
CA GLU A 94 -4.31 42.59 38.40
C GLU A 94 -5.18 41.40 37.95
N GLU A 95 -6.17 41.00 38.75
CA GLU A 95 -7.08 39.89 38.40
C GLU A 95 -7.91 40.20 37.13
N LYS A 96 -8.31 41.46 36.93
CA LYS A 96 -8.99 41.88 35.68
C LYS A 96 -8.09 41.76 34.46
N VAL A 97 -6.81 42.12 34.60
CA VAL A 97 -5.83 41.99 33.52
C VAL A 97 -5.62 40.52 33.17
N GLU A 98 -5.47 39.64 34.16
CA GLU A 98 -5.35 38.19 33.93
C GLU A 98 -6.58 37.62 33.19
N ILE A 99 -7.79 38.03 33.58
CA ILE A 99 -9.03 37.61 32.90
C ILE A 99 -9.12 38.16 31.46
N GLU A 100 -8.61 39.37 31.21
CA GLU A 100 -8.55 39.92 29.85
C GLU A 100 -7.52 39.17 28.99
N GLU A 101 -6.35 38.83 29.53
CA GLU A 101 -5.35 38.01 28.85
C GLU A 101 -5.90 36.62 28.51
N GLU A 102 -6.54 35.93 29.46
CA GLU A 102 -7.13 34.61 29.23
C GLU A 102 -8.25 34.65 28.16
N LYS A 103 -9.04 35.73 28.11
CA LYS A 103 -10.05 35.91 27.04
C LYS A 103 -9.42 36.07 25.67
N VAL A 104 -8.31 36.80 25.57
CA VAL A 104 -7.59 36.97 24.31
C VAL A 104 -7.03 35.63 23.84
N GLU A 105 -6.41 34.85 24.73
CA GLU A 105 -5.92 33.49 24.40
C GLU A 105 -7.05 32.59 23.89
N ILE A 106 -8.22 32.61 24.52
CA ILE A 106 -9.40 31.84 24.08
C ILE A 106 -9.93 32.32 22.72
N GLU A 107 -9.86 33.62 22.43
CA GLU A 107 -10.24 34.14 21.12
C GLU A 107 -9.24 33.72 20.03
N GLU A 108 -7.94 33.75 20.32
CA GLU A 108 -6.90 33.27 19.40
C GLU A 108 -7.07 31.77 19.11
N GLU A 109 -7.28 30.94 20.14
CA GLU A 109 -7.50 29.49 19.96
C GLU A 109 -8.75 29.18 19.14
N LYS A 110 -9.83 29.97 19.29
CA LYS A 110 -11.04 29.82 18.46
C LYS A 110 -10.78 30.14 17.00
N VAL A 111 -9.97 31.16 16.71
CA VAL A 111 -9.61 31.53 15.34
C VAL A 111 -8.78 30.42 14.71
N GLU A 112 -7.79 29.86 15.41
CA GLU A 112 -7.00 28.72 14.93
C GLU A 112 -7.88 27.50 14.61
N ILE A 113 -8.85 27.19 15.47
CA ILE A 113 -9.81 26.09 15.24
C ILE A 113 -10.72 26.36 14.03
N GLU A 114 -11.10 27.61 13.78
CA GLU A 114 -11.88 27.98 12.59
C GLU A 114 -11.05 27.86 11.31
N GLU A 115 -9.78 28.29 11.33
CA GLU A 115 -8.85 28.12 10.21
C GLU A 115 -8.63 26.63 9.89
N GLU A 116 -8.36 25.79 10.90
CA GLU A 116 -8.16 24.35 10.72
C GLU A 116 -9.42 23.66 10.14
N LYS A 117 -10.62 24.10 10.53
CA LYS A 117 -11.88 23.58 9.95
C LYS A 117 -12.01 23.93 8.48
N VAL A 118 -11.62 25.13 8.07
CA VAL A 118 -11.65 25.55 6.67
C VAL A 118 -10.67 24.70 5.85
N GLU A 119 -9.44 24.49 6.33
CA GLU A 119 -8.46 23.62 5.66
C GLU A 119 -9.00 22.19 5.48
N ILE A 120 -9.64 21.63 6.52
CA ILE A 120 -10.25 20.29 6.44
C ILE A 120 -11.42 20.25 5.44
N GLU A 121 -12.19 21.33 5.31
CA GLU A 121 -13.25 21.41 4.29
C GLU A 121 -12.68 21.49 2.89
N GLU A 122 -11.62 22.27 2.66
CA GLU A 122 -10.92 22.34 1.38
C GLU A 122 -10.34 20.97 0.98
N GLU A 123 -9.65 20.28 1.90
CA GLU A 123 -9.08 18.95 1.64
C GLU A 123 -10.17 17.91 1.31
N LYS A 124 -11.34 18.00 1.95
CA LYS A 124 -12.49 17.12 1.62
C LYS A 124 -13.01 17.36 0.21
N VAL A 125 -13.05 18.61 -0.25
CA VAL A 125 -13.49 18.96 -1.60
C VAL A 125 -12.49 18.40 -2.62
N GLU A 126 -11.18 18.57 -2.40
CA GLU A 126 -10.15 17.99 -3.27
C GLU A 126 -10.26 16.47 -3.38
N ILE A 127 -10.49 15.78 -2.26
CA ILE A 127 -10.70 14.32 -2.23
C ILE A 127 -11.98 13.90 -2.99
N GLU A 128 -13.04 14.72 -2.95
CA GLU A 128 -14.26 14.46 -3.72
C GLU A 128 -14.02 14.64 -5.22
N GLU A 129 -13.29 15.68 -5.63
CA GLU A 129 -12.91 15.90 -7.04
C GLU A 129 -12.05 14.73 -7.57
N GLU A 130 -11.03 14.30 -6.82
CA GLU A 130 -10.16 13.18 -7.21
C GLU A 130 -10.95 11.86 -7.35
N LYS A 131 -11.96 11.63 -6.48
CA LYS A 131 -12.83 10.45 -6.60
C LYS A 131 -13.66 10.46 -7.89
N VAL A 132 -14.14 11.63 -8.32
CA VAL A 132 -14.91 11.76 -9.56
C VAL A 132 -14.01 11.46 -10.75
N GLU A 133 -12.79 11.99 -10.80
CA GLU A 133 -11.82 11.70 -11.87
C GLU A 133 -11.51 10.20 -11.97
N ILE A 134 -11.31 9.53 -10.83
CA ILE A 134 -11.07 8.07 -10.78
C ILE A 134 -12.29 7.27 -11.27
N GLU A 135 -13.51 7.73 -11.01
CA GLU A 135 -14.72 7.08 -11.52
C GLU A 135 -14.85 7.25 -13.04
N GLU A 136 -14.54 8.44 -13.58
CA GLU A 136 -14.51 8.68 -15.02
C GLU A 136 -13.48 7.78 -15.73
N GLU A 137 -12.25 7.70 -15.22
CA GLU A 137 -11.19 6.84 -15.78
C GLU A 137 -11.59 5.35 -15.77
N LYS A 138 -12.29 4.89 -14.73
CA LYS A 138 -12.80 3.50 -14.67
C LYS A 138 -13.82 3.21 -15.77
N VAL A 139 -14.70 4.16 -16.08
CA VAL A 139 -15.70 4.00 -17.14
C VAL A 139 -15.01 3.89 -18.51
N GLU A 140 -14.02 4.75 -18.80
CA GLU A 140 -13.24 4.69 -20.04
C GLU A 140 -12.54 3.32 -20.20
N ILE A 141 -11.92 2.81 -19.12
CA ILE A 141 -11.28 1.49 -19.13
C ILE A 141 -12.28 0.35 -19.36
N GLU A 142 -13.51 0.47 -18.85
CA GLU A 142 -14.56 -0.52 -19.11
C GLU A 142 -15.02 -0.50 -20.56
N GLU A 143 -15.19 0.68 -21.16
CA GLU A 143 -15.52 0.82 -22.58
C GLU A 143 -14.43 0.22 -23.48
N GLU A 144 -13.16 0.53 -23.22
CA GLU A 144 -12.03 -0.02 -23.99
C GLU A 144 -11.96 -1.56 -23.87
N LYS A 145 -12.25 -2.12 -22.69
CA LYS A 145 -12.31 -3.58 -22.50
C LYS A 145 -13.39 -4.24 -23.35
N VAL A 146 -14.56 -3.61 -23.49
CA VAL A 146 -15.66 -4.12 -24.32
C VAL A 146 -15.25 -4.13 -25.79
N GLU A 147 -14.68 -3.03 -26.29
CA GLU A 147 -14.18 -2.95 -27.68
C GLU A 147 -13.13 -4.04 -27.97
N ILE A 148 -12.16 -4.23 -27.07
CA ILE A 148 -11.15 -5.28 -27.19
C ILE A 148 -11.78 -6.68 -27.22
N GLU A 149 -12.86 -6.91 -26.46
CA GLU A 149 -13.56 -8.20 -26.47
C GLU A 149 -14.29 -8.46 -27.80
N GLU A 150 -14.90 -7.42 -28.38
CA GLU A 150 -15.52 -7.48 -29.71
C GLU A 150 -14.49 -7.74 -30.80
N GLU A 151 -13.36 -7.04 -30.80
CA GLU A 151 -12.27 -7.28 -31.72
C GLU A 151 -11.72 -8.71 -31.61
N LYS A 152 -11.54 -9.22 -30.37
CA LYS A 152 -11.13 -10.60 -30.14
C LYS A 152 -12.11 -11.61 -30.73
N LYS A 153 -13.43 -11.37 -30.59
CA LYS A 153 -14.46 -12.22 -31.20
C LYS A 153 -14.36 -12.20 -32.72
N ALA A 154 -14.26 -11.02 -33.33
CA ALA A 154 -14.12 -10.89 -34.80
C ALA A 154 -12.85 -11.58 -35.34
N VAL A 155 -11.72 -11.42 -34.64
CA VAL A 155 -10.47 -12.11 -34.99
C VAL A 155 -10.63 -13.63 -34.86
N GLN A 156 -11.33 -14.11 -33.85
CA GLN A 156 -11.58 -15.54 -33.66
C GLN A 156 -12.45 -16.11 -34.77
N GLU A 157 -13.54 -15.43 -35.15
CA GLU A 157 -14.38 -15.83 -36.28
C GLU A 157 -13.61 -15.87 -37.60
N MET A 158 -12.75 -14.87 -37.83
CA MET A 158 -11.91 -14.82 -39.03
C MET A 158 -10.90 -15.99 -39.07
N LYS A 159 -10.31 -16.36 -37.92
CA LYS A 159 -9.45 -17.54 -37.81
C LYS A 159 -10.21 -18.82 -38.11
N ASP A 160 -11.43 -18.95 -37.61
CA ASP A 160 -12.26 -20.14 -37.82
C ASP A 160 -12.65 -20.27 -39.31
N GLN A 161 -13.00 -19.16 -39.98
CA GLN A 161 -13.25 -19.14 -41.43
C GLN A 161 -12.02 -19.53 -42.25
N ILE A 162 -10.82 -19.04 -41.88
CA ILE A 162 -9.55 -19.44 -42.52
C ILE A 162 -9.31 -20.93 -42.35
N GLN A 163 -9.58 -21.48 -41.15
CA GLN A 163 -9.39 -22.88 -40.85
C GLN A 163 -10.35 -23.76 -41.68
N ILE A 164 -11.63 -23.39 -41.78
CA ILE A 164 -12.61 -24.10 -42.63
C ILE A 164 -12.21 -24.05 -44.11
N LYS A 165 -11.72 -22.89 -44.58
CA LYS A 165 -11.25 -22.75 -45.96
C LYS A 165 -10.02 -23.62 -46.25
N ARG A 166 -9.13 -23.76 -45.26
CA ARG A 166 -7.99 -24.69 -45.34
C ARG A 166 -8.41 -26.14 -45.35
N GLU A 167 -9.35 -26.55 -44.51
CA GLU A 167 -9.86 -27.92 -44.52
C GLU A 167 -10.38 -28.31 -45.90
N LYS A 168 -11.17 -27.43 -46.52
CA LYS A 168 -11.64 -27.63 -47.90
C LYS A 168 -10.48 -27.71 -48.90
N SER A 169 -9.47 -26.85 -48.78
CA SER A 169 -8.29 -26.88 -49.66
C SER A 169 -7.47 -28.17 -49.51
N LEU A 170 -7.29 -28.66 -48.27
CA LEU A 170 -6.56 -29.89 -47.96
C LEU A 170 -7.35 -31.16 -48.32
N GLU A 171 -8.68 -31.09 -48.36
CA GLU A 171 -9.53 -32.17 -48.89
C GLU A 171 -9.46 -32.27 -50.42
N GLU A 172 -9.23 -31.15 -51.11
CA GLU A 172 -9.11 -31.09 -52.58
C GLU A 172 -7.69 -31.44 -53.07
N ASP A 173 -6.64 -30.94 -52.40
CA ASP A 173 -5.24 -31.28 -52.66
C ASP A 173 -4.76 -32.32 -51.63
N ASN A 174 -4.97 -33.61 -51.91
CA ASN A 174 -4.57 -34.75 -51.07
C ASN A 174 -3.04 -34.98 -51.02
N GLN A 175 -2.25 -33.91 -50.97
CA GLN A 175 -0.80 -33.94 -51.03
C GLN A 175 -0.21 -33.67 -49.64
N SER A 176 0.39 -34.70 -49.04
CA SER A 176 0.94 -34.63 -47.69
C SER A 176 2.14 -33.69 -47.55
N TYR A 177 2.93 -33.48 -48.60
CA TYR A 177 4.07 -32.56 -48.58
C TYR A 177 4.39 -32.03 -49.97
N TYR A 178 5.09 -30.90 -50.01
CA TYR A 178 5.30 -30.14 -51.22
C TYR A 178 6.78 -29.98 -51.54
N TRP A 179 7.07 -29.84 -52.82
CA TRP A 179 8.39 -29.53 -53.31
C TRP A 179 8.43 -28.10 -53.81
N ILE A 180 9.20 -27.26 -53.12
CA ILE A 180 9.28 -25.83 -53.40
C ILE A 180 10.70 -25.49 -53.87
N LYS A 181 10.79 -24.76 -54.98
CA LYS A 181 12.07 -24.22 -55.45
C LYS A 181 12.43 -23.00 -54.59
N SER A 182 13.54 -23.07 -53.87
CA SER A 182 14.09 -21.97 -53.06
C SER A 182 15.60 -21.89 -53.30
N GLU A 183 16.10 -20.70 -53.63
CA GLU A 183 17.54 -20.47 -53.90
C GLU A 183 18.12 -21.38 -54.99
N GLY A 184 17.31 -21.76 -55.98
CA GLY A 184 17.71 -22.64 -57.08
C GLY A 184 17.58 -24.13 -56.79
N GLU A 185 17.39 -24.52 -55.52
CA GLU A 185 17.27 -25.91 -55.09
C GLU A 185 15.80 -26.30 -54.83
N ARG A 186 15.50 -27.60 -54.99
CA ARG A 186 14.21 -28.17 -54.65
C ARG A 186 14.23 -28.57 -53.17
N LYS A 187 13.44 -27.90 -52.35
CA LYS A 187 13.35 -28.13 -50.90
C LYS A 187 11.99 -28.72 -50.54
N LEU A 188 11.98 -29.62 -49.56
CA LEU A 188 10.77 -30.21 -48.99
C LEU A 188 10.05 -29.15 -48.16
N ALA A 189 8.72 -29.17 -48.15
CA ALA A 189 7.91 -28.22 -47.40
C ALA A 189 6.54 -28.80 -46.99
N THR A 190 5.95 -28.23 -45.95
CA THR A 190 4.57 -28.49 -45.52
C THR A 190 3.77 -27.20 -45.57
N GLU A 191 2.45 -27.28 -45.79
CA GLU A 191 1.56 -26.12 -45.67
C GLU A 191 1.49 -25.68 -44.21
N ASN A 192 1.72 -24.39 -43.92
CA ASN A 192 1.75 -23.93 -42.54
C ASN A 192 0.34 -23.91 -41.94
N LEU A 193 0.09 -24.77 -40.95
CA LEU A 193 -1.17 -24.77 -40.21
C LEU A 193 -1.41 -23.45 -39.46
N VAL A 194 -0.33 -22.80 -39.00
CA VAL A 194 -0.36 -21.55 -38.23
C VAL A 194 0.48 -20.48 -38.96
N PRO A 195 -0.09 -19.76 -39.94
CA PRO A 195 0.66 -18.80 -40.74
C PRO A 195 1.40 -17.75 -39.92
N GLY A 196 2.58 -17.36 -40.39
CA GLY A 196 3.49 -16.44 -39.71
C GLY A 196 4.23 -17.06 -38.52
N ASN A 197 3.83 -18.22 -38.01
CA ASN A 197 4.53 -18.92 -36.94
C ASN A 197 5.66 -19.80 -37.50
N GLN A 198 6.87 -19.60 -36.98
CA GLN A 198 8.04 -20.45 -37.21
C GLN A 198 8.35 -21.22 -35.93
N VAL A 199 8.73 -22.49 -36.05
CA VAL A 199 9.01 -23.36 -34.88
C VAL A 199 10.50 -23.40 -34.54
N TYR A 200 11.35 -23.47 -35.55
CA TYR A 200 12.80 -23.58 -35.39
C TYR A 200 13.58 -22.65 -36.33
N LYS A 201 12.92 -21.56 -36.74
CA LYS A 201 13.42 -20.52 -37.66
C LYS A 201 13.60 -21.03 -39.10
N GLU A 202 12.80 -22.01 -39.49
CA GLU A 202 12.67 -22.48 -40.86
C GLU A 202 12.12 -21.38 -41.78
N LYS A 203 12.57 -21.35 -43.04
CA LYS A 203 12.11 -20.33 -44.00
C LYS A 203 10.64 -20.56 -44.35
N LEU A 204 9.85 -19.48 -44.29
CA LEU A 204 8.47 -19.44 -44.76
C LEU A 204 8.41 -18.97 -46.21
N ILE A 205 7.55 -19.58 -47.02
CA ILE A 205 7.36 -19.24 -48.43
C ILE A 205 5.87 -19.12 -48.73
N ILE A 206 5.44 -17.97 -49.24
CA ILE A 206 4.07 -17.76 -49.66
C ILE A 206 3.96 -18.04 -51.17
N LYS A 207 3.05 -18.93 -51.57
CA LYS A 207 2.76 -19.25 -52.97
C LYS A 207 1.25 -19.34 -53.17
N LYS A 208 0.73 -18.56 -54.11
CA LYS A 208 -0.73 -18.47 -54.41
C LYS A 208 -1.58 -18.20 -53.15
N GLY A 209 -1.07 -17.40 -52.21
CA GLY A 209 -1.77 -17.07 -50.97
C GLY A 209 -1.73 -18.16 -49.88
N ILE A 210 -1.06 -19.29 -50.12
CA ILE A 210 -0.82 -20.33 -49.12
C ILE A 210 0.62 -20.18 -48.61
N GLU A 211 0.79 -20.19 -47.28
CA GLU A 211 2.10 -20.16 -46.66
C GLU A 211 2.61 -21.58 -46.43
N TYR A 212 3.86 -21.84 -46.81
CA TYR A 212 4.54 -23.11 -46.65
C TYR A 212 5.77 -22.93 -45.77
N ARG A 213 6.07 -23.95 -44.97
CA ARG A 213 7.28 -24.03 -44.15
C ARG A 213 8.26 -24.99 -44.78
N LEU A 214 9.51 -24.56 -44.99
CA LEU A 214 10.54 -25.48 -45.44
C LEU A 214 10.84 -26.53 -44.37
N TRP A 215 10.96 -27.78 -44.80
CA TRP A 215 11.21 -28.93 -43.93
C TRP A 215 12.64 -29.42 -44.13
N ASP A 216 13.49 -29.18 -43.12
CA ASP A 216 14.92 -29.48 -43.18
C ASP A 216 15.22 -30.96 -42.86
N ALA A 217 15.75 -31.68 -43.84
CA ALA A 217 16.15 -33.08 -43.72
C ALA A 217 17.31 -33.32 -42.74
N PHE A 218 18.18 -32.33 -42.49
CA PHE A 218 19.24 -32.45 -41.49
C PHE A 218 18.72 -32.29 -40.05
N ARG A 219 17.47 -31.83 -39.89
CA ARG A 219 16.82 -31.64 -38.58
C ARG A 219 15.73 -32.66 -38.30
N SER A 220 15.14 -33.23 -39.35
CA SER A 220 14.03 -34.17 -39.24
C SER A 220 14.33 -35.46 -39.97
N LYS A 221 14.33 -36.56 -39.21
CA LYS A 221 14.58 -37.91 -39.73
C LYS A 221 13.50 -38.38 -40.68
N LEU A 222 12.26 -37.93 -40.50
CA LEU A 222 11.17 -38.19 -41.44
C LEU A 222 11.38 -37.44 -42.76
N ALA A 223 11.81 -36.17 -42.72
CA ALA A 223 12.20 -35.47 -43.94
C ALA A 223 13.39 -36.13 -44.63
N ALA A 224 14.40 -36.57 -43.89
CA ALA A 224 15.52 -37.34 -44.44
C ALA A 224 15.05 -38.62 -45.13
N ALA A 225 14.11 -39.36 -44.54
CA ALA A 225 13.52 -40.54 -45.17
C ALA A 225 12.79 -40.18 -46.46
N VAL A 226 12.01 -39.09 -46.49
CA VAL A 226 11.35 -38.59 -47.72
C VAL A 226 12.36 -38.20 -48.79
N MET A 227 13.48 -37.57 -48.43
CA MET A 227 14.57 -37.25 -49.34
C MET A 227 15.29 -38.50 -49.87
N ASN A 228 15.25 -39.60 -49.12
CA ASN A 228 15.82 -40.90 -49.44
C ASN A 228 14.77 -41.90 -49.95
N ASP A 229 13.81 -41.41 -50.74
CA ASP A 229 12.81 -42.21 -51.46
C ASP A 229 11.91 -43.09 -50.57
N LEU A 230 11.40 -42.52 -49.47
CA LEU A 230 10.32 -43.14 -48.68
C LEU A 230 9.07 -43.34 -49.54
N GLU A 231 8.71 -44.61 -49.75
CA GLU A 231 7.57 -45.00 -50.61
C GLU A 231 6.25 -44.98 -49.83
N TYR A 232 6.28 -45.43 -48.57
CA TYR A 232 5.09 -45.57 -47.73
C TYR A 232 4.95 -44.38 -46.80
N PHE A 233 4.17 -43.38 -47.22
CA PHE A 233 3.91 -42.16 -46.44
C PHE A 233 2.41 -42.00 -46.11
N PRO A 234 1.92 -42.61 -45.03
CA PRO A 234 0.50 -42.67 -44.68
C PRO A 234 0.01 -41.45 -43.89
N PHE A 235 0.84 -40.42 -43.72
CA PHE A 235 0.43 -39.19 -43.03
C PHE A 235 -0.45 -38.38 -43.98
N GLU A 236 -1.75 -38.43 -43.74
CA GLU A 236 -2.77 -37.77 -44.55
C GLU A 236 -3.62 -36.84 -43.66
N ASN A 237 -4.40 -35.96 -44.28
CA ASN A 237 -5.35 -35.12 -43.56
C ASN A 237 -6.27 -35.99 -42.68
N LYS A 238 -6.55 -35.53 -41.46
CA LYS A 238 -7.35 -36.24 -40.42
C LYS A 238 -6.68 -37.47 -39.81
N SER A 239 -5.44 -37.79 -40.16
CA SER A 239 -4.72 -38.89 -39.50
C SER A 239 -4.52 -38.62 -38.01
N ILE A 240 -4.63 -39.67 -37.21
CA ILE A 240 -4.33 -39.68 -35.78
C ILE A 240 -2.96 -40.34 -35.59
N VAL A 241 -2.02 -39.59 -35.01
CA VAL A 241 -0.61 -39.99 -34.88
C VAL A 241 -0.22 -40.02 -33.41
N LEU A 242 0.42 -41.09 -32.97
CA LEU A 242 1.17 -41.13 -31.71
C LEU A 242 2.66 -40.99 -32.01
N TYR A 243 3.26 -39.90 -31.56
CA TYR A 243 4.68 -39.58 -31.75
C TYR A 243 5.44 -39.79 -30.43
N LEU A 244 6.37 -40.74 -30.41
CA LEU A 244 7.22 -41.01 -29.25
C LEU A 244 8.58 -40.32 -29.38
N GLY A 245 8.92 -39.49 -28.40
CA GLY A 245 10.16 -38.71 -28.40
C GLY A 245 10.02 -37.38 -29.13
N ALA A 246 8.98 -36.61 -28.81
CA ALA A 246 8.66 -35.35 -29.48
C ALA A 246 9.81 -34.32 -29.43
N SER A 247 10.70 -34.42 -28.44
CA SER A 247 11.81 -33.48 -28.23
C SER A 247 11.30 -32.03 -28.26
N THR A 248 11.96 -31.09 -28.93
CA THR A 248 11.50 -29.71 -29.06
C THR A 248 10.36 -29.51 -30.06
N GLY A 249 9.87 -30.58 -30.70
CA GLY A 249 8.70 -30.56 -31.59
C GLY A 249 8.95 -30.16 -33.04
N THR A 250 10.20 -30.17 -33.52
CA THR A 250 10.54 -29.80 -34.92
C THR A 250 9.77 -30.65 -35.94
N THR A 251 9.97 -31.97 -35.93
CA THR A 251 9.25 -32.92 -36.80
C THR A 251 7.76 -32.96 -36.48
N VAL A 252 7.40 -32.94 -35.19
CA VAL A 252 5.99 -32.97 -34.73
C VAL A 252 5.19 -31.81 -35.33
N SER A 253 5.78 -30.62 -35.42
CA SER A 253 5.11 -29.47 -36.04
C SER A 253 4.80 -29.69 -37.52
N HIS A 254 5.71 -30.34 -38.26
CA HIS A 254 5.47 -30.66 -39.68
C HIS A 254 4.41 -31.75 -39.80
N ILE A 255 4.44 -32.79 -38.99
CA ILE A 255 3.35 -33.80 -39.00
C ILE A 255 2.00 -33.15 -38.69
N SER A 256 1.96 -32.20 -37.74
CA SER A 256 0.76 -31.39 -37.43
C SER A 256 0.27 -30.57 -38.63
N ASP A 257 1.15 -30.00 -39.44
CA ASP A 257 0.75 -29.38 -40.71
C ASP A 257 0.07 -30.39 -41.65
N ILE A 258 0.67 -31.57 -41.79
CA ILE A 258 0.24 -32.60 -42.75
C ILE A 258 -1.11 -33.20 -42.37
N VAL A 259 -1.29 -33.55 -41.10
CA VAL A 259 -2.55 -34.16 -40.63
C VAL A 259 -3.69 -33.14 -40.56
N GLY A 260 -3.37 -31.85 -40.65
CA GLY A 260 -4.35 -30.78 -40.72
C GLY A 260 -5.10 -30.54 -39.41
N PRO A 261 -5.99 -29.55 -39.40
CA PRO A 261 -6.72 -29.13 -38.20
C PRO A 261 -7.66 -30.18 -37.61
N SER A 262 -8.17 -31.10 -38.45
CA SER A 262 -9.04 -32.21 -38.03
C SER A 262 -8.26 -33.49 -37.67
N GLY A 263 -6.96 -33.55 -37.93
CA GLY A 263 -6.08 -34.62 -37.46
C GLY A 263 -5.65 -34.41 -36.02
N ILE A 264 -4.97 -35.40 -35.45
CA ILE A 264 -4.46 -35.31 -34.06
C ILE A 264 -3.04 -35.86 -34.01
N VAL A 265 -2.14 -35.15 -33.32
CA VAL A 265 -0.80 -35.65 -33.00
C VAL A 265 -0.61 -35.68 -31.49
N PHE A 266 -0.59 -36.89 -30.93
CA PHE A 266 -0.22 -37.14 -29.54
C PHE A 266 1.31 -37.14 -29.43
N GLY A 267 1.91 -36.11 -28.84
CA GLY A 267 3.36 -35.96 -28.72
C GLY A 267 3.87 -36.34 -27.34
N VAL A 268 4.58 -37.46 -27.21
CA VAL A 268 5.12 -37.96 -25.94
C VAL A 268 6.54 -37.46 -25.72
N GLU A 269 6.76 -36.74 -24.61
CA GLU A 269 8.09 -36.31 -24.15
C GLU A 269 8.15 -36.19 -22.63
N HIS A 270 9.09 -36.88 -22.00
CA HIS A 270 9.25 -36.92 -20.54
C HIS A 270 10.30 -35.92 -20.01
N ALA A 271 11.24 -35.48 -20.85
CA ALA A 271 12.37 -34.68 -20.42
C ALA A 271 11.92 -33.24 -20.16
N SER A 272 11.82 -32.85 -18.88
CA SER A 272 11.21 -31.59 -18.41
C SER A 272 11.66 -30.32 -19.17
N ARG A 273 12.96 -30.18 -19.45
CA ARG A 273 13.48 -29.01 -20.18
C ARG A 273 13.01 -28.97 -21.63
N VAL A 274 13.10 -30.11 -22.31
CA VAL A 274 12.79 -30.24 -23.74
C VAL A 274 11.27 -30.23 -23.96
N ALA A 275 10.53 -30.84 -23.05
CA ALA A 275 9.08 -30.76 -22.97
C ALA A 275 8.58 -29.31 -22.89
N ARG A 276 9.25 -28.45 -22.11
CA ARG A 276 8.90 -27.02 -22.05
C ARG A 276 9.06 -26.35 -23.42
N ASP A 277 10.18 -26.57 -24.09
CA ASP A 277 10.38 -26.05 -25.46
C ASP A 277 9.30 -26.56 -26.43
N PHE A 278 8.88 -27.82 -26.32
CA PHE A 278 7.80 -28.39 -27.13
C PHE A 278 6.45 -27.70 -26.87
N LEU A 279 6.12 -27.48 -25.61
CA LEU A 279 4.90 -26.76 -25.22
C LEU A 279 4.92 -25.34 -25.74
N ASP A 280 5.99 -24.60 -25.45
CA ASP A 280 6.11 -23.18 -25.73
C ASP A 280 6.16 -22.89 -27.23
N ARG A 281 6.89 -23.70 -28.00
CA ARG A 281 7.13 -23.44 -29.44
C ARG A 281 6.12 -24.09 -30.36
N VAL A 282 5.43 -25.14 -29.91
CA VAL A 282 4.63 -25.99 -30.80
C VAL A 282 3.22 -26.19 -30.28
N ALA A 283 3.05 -26.83 -29.11
CA ALA A 283 1.72 -27.23 -28.63
C ALA A 283 0.82 -26.03 -28.29
N SER A 284 1.38 -24.92 -27.80
CA SER A 284 0.66 -23.66 -27.51
C SER A 284 0.01 -23.03 -28.74
N TYR A 285 0.59 -23.22 -29.92
CA TYR A 285 0.14 -22.62 -31.18
C TYR A 285 -0.75 -23.55 -32.01
N ARG A 286 -0.62 -24.88 -31.83
CA ARG A 286 -1.20 -25.90 -32.71
C ARG A 286 -2.24 -26.72 -31.97
N LYS A 287 -3.51 -26.38 -32.18
CA LYS A 287 -4.67 -27.02 -31.53
C LYS A 287 -4.79 -28.53 -31.80
N ASN A 288 -4.21 -29.03 -32.89
CA ASN A 288 -4.23 -30.44 -33.25
C ASN A 288 -3.12 -31.28 -32.58
N ILE A 289 -2.29 -30.68 -31.71
CA ILE A 289 -1.26 -31.37 -30.95
C ILE A 289 -1.71 -31.54 -29.50
N ILE A 290 -1.65 -32.77 -29.01
CA ILE A 290 -1.89 -33.10 -27.61
C ILE A 290 -0.56 -33.52 -26.97
N PRO A 291 0.09 -32.65 -26.18
CA PRO A 291 1.35 -32.97 -25.52
C PRO A 291 1.12 -33.94 -24.35
N ILE A 292 1.96 -34.97 -24.25
CA ILE A 292 1.92 -35.99 -23.20
C ILE A 292 3.27 -35.98 -22.49
N LEU A 293 3.29 -35.46 -21.27
CA LEU A 293 4.50 -35.32 -20.47
C LEU A 293 4.82 -36.58 -19.65
N GLN A 294 4.94 -37.72 -20.32
CA GLN A 294 5.14 -39.03 -19.68
C GLN A 294 6.27 -39.83 -20.35
N ASP A 295 6.78 -40.84 -19.64
CA ASP A 295 7.79 -41.76 -20.17
C ASP A 295 7.18 -42.66 -21.25
N ALA A 296 7.88 -42.77 -22.39
CA ALA A 296 7.56 -43.68 -23.49
C ALA A 296 7.38 -45.14 -23.00
N ARG A 297 8.10 -45.54 -21.95
CA ARG A 297 8.04 -46.89 -21.33
C ARG A 297 6.74 -47.19 -20.60
N LYS A 298 5.91 -46.19 -20.35
CA LYS A 298 4.72 -46.32 -19.51
C LYS A 298 3.45 -45.92 -20.28
N PRO A 299 3.09 -46.63 -21.36
CA PRO A 299 1.96 -46.26 -22.21
C PRO A 299 0.64 -46.15 -21.42
N LYS A 300 0.48 -46.88 -20.31
CA LYS A 300 -0.72 -46.82 -19.45
C LYS A 300 -0.94 -45.47 -18.76
N GLU A 301 0.07 -44.60 -18.69
CA GLU A 301 -0.03 -43.27 -18.05
C GLU A 301 -0.55 -42.19 -19.03
N TYR A 302 -0.84 -42.54 -20.29
CA TYR A 302 -1.26 -41.57 -21.32
C TYR A 302 -2.76 -41.31 -21.28
N PHE A 303 -3.24 -40.72 -20.20
CA PHE A 303 -4.67 -40.50 -19.97
C PHE A 303 -5.37 -39.68 -21.07
N SER A 304 -4.60 -38.87 -21.82
CA SER A 304 -5.12 -38.02 -22.89
C SER A 304 -5.31 -38.75 -24.23
N VAL A 305 -4.72 -39.94 -24.42
CA VAL A 305 -4.87 -40.68 -25.68
C VAL A 305 -6.21 -41.40 -25.68
N PHE A 306 -7.06 -41.06 -26.63
CA PHE A 306 -8.36 -41.69 -26.81
C PHE A 306 -8.41 -42.52 -28.09
N GLY A 307 -8.97 -43.72 -27.97
CA GLY A 307 -9.13 -44.64 -29.10
C GLY A 307 -7.82 -45.23 -29.60
N LYS A 308 -7.85 -45.71 -30.85
CA LYS A 308 -6.68 -46.22 -31.57
C LYS A 308 -6.19 -45.17 -32.56
N VAL A 309 -4.88 -45.12 -32.77
CA VAL A 309 -4.20 -44.22 -33.71
C VAL A 309 -3.95 -44.92 -35.04
N ASP A 310 -3.79 -44.13 -36.10
CA ASP A 310 -3.49 -44.61 -37.45
C ASP A 310 -2.00 -44.91 -37.63
N ILE A 311 -1.16 -44.10 -36.98
CA ILE A 311 0.29 -44.13 -37.13
C ILE A 311 0.95 -44.02 -35.76
N VAL A 312 1.92 -44.89 -35.49
CA VAL A 312 2.88 -44.70 -34.40
C VAL A 312 4.25 -44.36 -35.01
N TYR A 313 4.77 -43.20 -34.67
CA TYR A 313 6.10 -42.74 -35.09
C TYR A 313 7.03 -42.69 -33.87
N VAL A 314 8.18 -43.35 -33.94
CA VAL A 314 9.10 -43.52 -32.82
C VAL A 314 10.47 -42.98 -33.15
N ASP A 315 10.89 -41.93 -32.42
CA ASP A 315 12.20 -41.29 -32.53
C ASP A 315 12.83 -41.03 -31.15
N ILE A 316 12.82 -42.06 -30.31
CA ILE A 316 13.51 -42.05 -29.02
C ILE A 316 14.97 -42.47 -29.18
N ALA A 317 15.81 -42.21 -28.18
CA ALA A 317 17.22 -42.60 -28.17
C ALA A 317 17.50 -43.50 -26.96
N GLN A 318 16.96 -44.72 -27.01
CA GLN A 318 16.99 -45.66 -25.89
C GLN A 318 17.45 -47.05 -26.36
N PRO A 319 18.27 -47.79 -25.59
CA PRO A 319 18.73 -49.13 -25.99
C PRO A 319 17.59 -50.13 -26.19
N ASP A 320 16.51 -49.99 -25.42
CA ASP A 320 15.29 -50.79 -25.43
C ASP A 320 14.17 -50.21 -26.32
N GLN A 321 14.48 -49.26 -27.21
CA GLN A 321 13.49 -48.52 -28.01
C GLN A 321 12.49 -49.40 -28.76
N THR A 322 12.91 -50.58 -29.25
CA THR A 322 12.05 -51.51 -29.98
C THR A 322 10.99 -52.09 -29.06
N GLN A 323 11.33 -52.45 -27.81
CA GLN A 323 10.35 -52.94 -26.85
C GLN A 323 9.35 -51.85 -26.47
N ILE A 324 9.86 -50.63 -26.21
CA ILE A 324 9.02 -49.46 -25.93
C ILE A 324 8.01 -49.23 -27.07
N ALA A 325 8.48 -49.31 -28.31
CA ALA A 325 7.65 -49.16 -29.48
C ALA A 325 6.57 -50.25 -29.59
N LEU A 326 6.93 -51.51 -29.35
CA LEU A 326 5.99 -52.64 -29.36
C LEU A 326 4.86 -52.45 -28.32
N ASP A 327 5.21 -52.08 -27.09
CA ASP A 327 4.25 -51.89 -26.00
C ASP A 327 3.25 -50.76 -26.32
N ASN A 328 3.75 -49.66 -26.91
CA ASN A 328 2.91 -48.54 -27.36
C ASN A 328 1.99 -48.93 -28.52
N CYS A 329 2.50 -49.69 -29.50
CA CYS A 329 1.69 -50.12 -30.63
C CYS A 329 0.59 -51.09 -30.21
N GLU A 330 0.88 -52.04 -29.31
CA GLU A 330 -0.13 -52.95 -28.77
C GLU A 330 -1.29 -52.19 -28.11
N MET A 331 -0.96 -51.15 -27.33
CA MET A 331 -1.96 -50.35 -26.64
C MET A 331 -2.72 -49.42 -27.59
N TYR A 332 -2.04 -48.74 -28.52
CA TYR A 332 -2.62 -47.60 -29.24
C TYR A 332 -2.73 -47.75 -30.76
N LEU A 333 -1.92 -48.57 -31.44
CA LEU A 333 -1.99 -48.67 -32.90
C LEU A 333 -3.19 -49.53 -33.33
N LYS A 334 -3.95 -49.06 -34.34
CA LYS A 334 -5.04 -49.85 -34.92
C LYS A 334 -4.50 -50.98 -35.80
N LYS A 335 -5.30 -52.05 -35.96
CA LYS A 335 -5.01 -53.11 -36.93
C LYS A 335 -4.83 -52.53 -38.33
N GLY A 336 -3.75 -52.89 -39.01
CA GLY A 336 -3.39 -52.36 -40.31
C GLY A 336 -2.88 -50.91 -40.29
N GLY A 337 -2.71 -50.31 -39.10
CA GLY A 337 -2.05 -49.02 -38.94
C GLY A 337 -0.56 -49.10 -39.26
N TYR A 338 0.05 -47.93 -39.45
CA TYR A 338 1.45 -47.83 -39.85
C TYR A 338 2.35 -47.55 -38.65
N PHE A 339 3.57 -48.07 -38.74
CA PHE A 339 4.58 -47.96 -37.72
C PHE A 339 5.89 -47.49 -38.35
N PHE A 340 6.47 -46.46 -37.73
CA PHE A 340 7.76 -45.90 -38.10
C PHE A 340 8.70 -45.98 -36.91
N LEU A 341 9.82 -46.68 -37.07
CA LEU A 341 10.88 -46.76 -36.08
C LEU A 341 12.15 -46.15 -36.63
N VAL A 342 12.61 -45.09 -35.98
CA VAL A 342 13.98 -44.62 -36.16
C VAL A 342 14.92 -45.51 -35.34
N ILE A 343 15.81 -46.21 -36.02
CA ILE A 343 16.89 -46.99 -35.41
C ILE A 343 18.14 -46.13 -35.32
N LYS A 344 18.44 -45.64 -34.10
CA LYS A 344 19.69 -44.95 -33.77
C LYS A 344 20.74 -45.96 -33.33
N THR A 345 21.52 -46.50 -34.26
CA THR A 345 22.31 -47.72 -33.96
C THR A 345 23.30 -47.50 -32.82
N ARG A 346 23.89 -46.30 -32.71
CA ARG A 346 24.83 -45.93 -31.65
C ARG A 346 24.21 -45.79 -30.26
N SER A 347 22.89 -45.55 -30.16
CA SER A 347 22.18 -45.54 -28.88
C SER A 347 21.83 -46.94 -28.38
N ILE A 348 21.86 -47.94 -29.28
CA ILE A 348 21.60 -49.35 -28.94
C ILE A 348 22.90 -50.04 -28.51
N ASP A 349 23.88 -50.07 -29.40
CA ASP A 349 25.15 -50.77 -29.16
C ASP A 349 26.26 -50.13 -30.01
N VAL A 350 27.26 -49.54 -29.35
CA VAL A 350 28.39 -48.91 -30.05
C VAL A 350 29.40 -49.91 -30.62
N THR A 351 29.38 -51.16 -30.14
CA THR A 351 30.38 -52.19 -30.47
C THR A 351 30.03 -52.98 -31.74
N LYS A 352 28.76 -52.99 -32.13
CA LYS A 352 28.27 -53.68 -33.34
C LYS A 352 28.26 -52.74 -34.55
N SER A 353 28.27 -53.34 -35.74
CA SER A 353 28.07 -52.57 -36.98
C SER A 353 26.62 -52.07 -37.08
N PRO A 354 26.38 -50.86 -37.62
CA PRO A 354 25.03 -50.32 -37.80
C PRO A 354 24.09 -51.28 -38.53
N ARG A 355 24.57 -51.89 -39.62
CA ARG A 355 23.81 -52.87 -40.40
C ARG A 355 23.31 -54.05 -39.55
N ARG A 356 24.18 -54.63 -38.72
CA ARG A 356 23.82 -55.77 -37.87
C ARG A 356 22.76 -55.39 -36.84
N ILE A 357 22.87 -54.20 -36.26
CA ILE A 357 21.87 -53.69 -35.30
C ILE A 357 20.51 -53.51 -36.00
N ILE A 358 20.50 -52.91 -37.19
CA ILE A 358 19.26 -52.72 -37.97
C ILE A 358 18.60 -54.07 -38.28
N GLU A 359 19.38 -55.07 -38.70
CA GLU A 359 18.88 -56.43 -38.95
C GLU A 359 18.31 -57.08 -37.67
N GLU A 360 19.04 -57.01 -36.55
CA GLU A 360 18.61 -57.55 -35.25
C GLU A 360 17.32 -56.88 -34.73
N GLU A 361 17.21 -55.56 -34.80
CA GLU A 361 16.01 -54.83 -34.37
C GLU A 361 14.82 -55.07 -35.31
N THR A 362 15.05 -55.13 -36.63
CA THR A 362 13.99 -55.41 -37.61
C THR A 362 13.41 -56.82 -37.41
N GLU A 363 14.25 -57.80 -37.05
CA GLU A 363 13.80 -59.17 -36.78
C GLU A 363 12.82 -59.24 -35.62
N LYS A 364 13.04 -58.45 -34.56
CA LYS A 364 12.12 -58.38 -33.40
C LYS A 364 10.72 -57.91 -33.80
N LEU A 365 10.60 -57.06 -34.81
CA LEU A 365 9.34 -56.48 -35.27
C LEU A 365 8.49 -57.47 -36.09
N LYS A 366 9.12 -58.42 -36.82
CA LYS A 366 8.43 -59.30 -37.79
C LYS A 366 7.30 -60.15 -37.19
N LYS A 367 7.37 -60.44 -35.88
CA LYS A 367 6.34 -61.17 -35.15
C LYS A 367 4.99 -60.45 -35.20
N ASN A 368 4.98 -59.13 -35.04
CA ASN A 368 3.77 -58.32 -34.87
C ASN A 368 3.49 -57.42 -36.09
N PHE A 369 4.46 -57.25 -36.98
CA PHE A 369 4.40 -56.33 -38.11
C PHE A 369 4.77 -56.99 -39.43
N ASP A 370 4.23 -56.46 -40.53
CA ASP A 370 4.73 -56.66 -41.89
C ASP A 370 5.69 -55.53 -42.23
N ILE A 371 6.97 -55.84 -42.40
CA ILE A 371 8.00 -54.85 -42.75
C ILE A 371 7.79 -54.44 -44.21
N LEU A 372 7.58 -53.14 -44.44
CA LEU A 372 7.32 -52.57 -45.76
C LEU A 372 8.59 -52.03 -46.40
N GLN A 373 9.37 -51.26 -45.65
CA GLN A 373 10.57 -50.59 -46.14
C GLN A 373 11.57 -50.36 -45.01
N SER A 374 12.86 -50.37 -45.33
CA SER A 374 13.94 -49.93 -44.45
C SER A 374 14.82 -48.96 -45.22
N ILE A 375 15.03 -47.77 -44.66
CA ILE A 375 15.69 -46.64 -45.33
C ILE A 375 16.92 -46.25 -44.51
N ASP A 376 18.08 -46.16 -45.14
CA ASP A 376 19.27 -45.52 -44.56
C ASP A 376 19.08 -43.99 -44.64
N LEU A 377 19.31 -43.27 -43.54
CA LEU A 377 19.12 -41.81 -43.49
C LEU A 377 20.36 -41.01 -43.93
N HIS A 378 21.46 -41.67 -44.29
CA HIS A 378 22.61 -41.01 -44.91
C HIS A 378 22.20 -40.34 -46.25
N PRO A 379 22.66 -39.12 -46.57
CA PRO A 379 23.71 -38.33 -45.92
C PRO A 379 23.22 -37.39 -44.79
N TYR A 380 21.93 -37.35 -44.50
CA TYR A 380 21.34 -36.38 -43.57
C TYR A 380 21.59 -36.74 -42.11
N ASP A 381 21.53 -38.04 -41.79
CA ASP A 381 21.85 -38.54 -40.45
C ASP A 381 22.65 -39.84 -40.56
N LYS A 382 23.84 -39.88 -39.97
CA LYS A 382 24.77 -41.02 -40.06
C LYS A 382 24.42 -42.08 -39.03
N ASP A 383 24.64 -43.35 -39.35
CA ASP A 383 24.37 -44.48 -38.45
C ASP A 383 22.91 -44.55 -37.96
N HIS A 384 21.99 -44.06 -38.80
CA HIS A 384 20.56 -44.05 -38.55
C HIS A 384 19.82 -44.70 -39.70
N ALA A 385 18.80 -45.50 -39.38
CA ALA A 385 17.87 -46.03 -40.36
C ALA A 385 16.43 -45.81 -39.89
N MET A 386 15.49 -45.78 -40.82
CA MET A 386 14.06 -45.77 -40.54
C MET A 386 13.43 -47.05 -41.08
N VAL A 387 12.74 -47.78 -40.21
CA VAL A 387 11.96 -48.97 -40.58
C VAL A 387 10.49 -48.60 -40.59
N ILE A 388 9.82 -48.94 -41.69
CA ILE A 388 8.40 -48.71 -41.91
C ILE A 388 7.71 -50.07 -41.98
N ALA A 389 6.64 -50.23 -41.21
CA ALA A 389 5.93 -51.49 -41.13
C ALA A 389 4.42 -51.29 -40.93
N LYS A 390 3.64 -52.34 -41.19
CA LYS A 390 2.19 -52.37 -40.98
C LYS A 390 1.83 -53.31 -39.83
N TYR A 391 0.97 -52.87 -38.93
CA TYR A 391 0.59 -53.64 -37.74
C TYR A 391 -0.40 -54.76 -38.09
N LYS A 392 -0.11 -56.00 -37.66
CA LYS A 392 -0.92 -57.18 -38.02
C LYS A 392 -2.19 -57.35 -37.19
N ASN A 393 -2.15 -56.91 -35.92
CA ASN A 393 -3.12 -57.33 -34.91
C ASN A 393 -4.23 -56.31 -34.66
#